data_AF-A0A323U7M7-F1
#
_entry.id   AF-A0A323U7M7-F1
#
_cell.length_a   1.000
_cell.length_b   1.000
_cell.length_c   1.000
_cell.angle_alpha   90.00
_cell.angle_beta   90.00
_cell.angle_gamma   90.00
#
_symmetry.space_group_name_H-M   'P 1'
#
loop_
_entity.id
_entity.type
_entity.pdbx_description
1 polymer ?
#
loop_
_entity_poly.entity_id
_entity_poly.type
_entity_poly.pdbx_seq_one_letter_code
_entity_poly.pdbx_strand_id
1 'polypeptide(L)' 'MQEEVCPECGGDGYLIHVGGPGYYSASFGNYLPSERVAECPVCLGTGGVDHDETFEEEAA' A
#
# COMPACT_ATOMS: atom_id res chain seq x y z
N MET A 1 -6.17 4.35 22.94
CA MET A 1 -6.49 3.78 21.62
C MET A 1 -5.45 2.71 21.34
N GLN A 2 -5.85 1.51 20.92
CA GLN A 2 -4.91 0.55 20.33
C GLN A 2 -5.03 0.78 18.83
N GLU A 3 -3.99 1.34 18.21
CA GLU A 3 -3.89 1.41 16.75
C GLU A 3 -3.88 -0.03 16.25
N GLU A 4 -4.94 -0.46 15.58
CA GLU A 4 -4.97 -1.81 15.01
C GLU A 4 -4.06 -1.82 13.78
N VAL A 5 -3.06 -2.70 13.80
CA VAL A 5 -2.11 -2.88 12.69
C VAL A 5 -2.91 -3.16 11.42
N CYS A 6 -2.67 -2.38 10.37
CA CYS A 6 -3.42 -2.53 9.13
C CYS A 6 -3.28 -3.97 8.61
N PRO A 7 -4.38 -4.73 8.44
CA PRO A 7 -4.32 -6.15 8.08
C PRO A 7 -3.86 -6.38 6.62
N GLU A 8 -3.95 -5.35 5.78
CA GLU A 8 -3.57 -5.45 4.37
C GLU A 8 -2.05 -5.29 4.18
N CYS A 9 -1.43 -4.29 4.81
CA CYS A 9 0.01 -4.05 4.72
C CYS A 9 0.80 -4.53 5.95
N GLY A 10 0.15 -5.13 6.95
CA GLY A 10 0.81 -5.66 8.14
C GLY A 10 1.49 -4.62 9.04
N GLY A 11 1.16 -3.33 8.90
CA GLY A 11 1.82 -2.24 9.63
C GLY A 11 2.76 -1.37 8.81
N ASP A 12 3.13 -1.78 7.60
CA ASP A 12 4.16 -1.08 6.83
C ASP A 12 3.69 0.23 6.16
N GLY A 13 2.39 0.40 5.94
CA GLY A 13 1.80 1.52 5.21
C GLY A 13 1.90 1.41 3.68
N TYR A 14 2.73 0.52 3.15
CA TYR A 14 2.97 0.38 1.72
C TYR A 14 2.92 -1.09 1.28
N LEU A 15 2.58 -1.31 0.02
CA LEU A 15 2.57 -2.61 -0.63
C LEU A 15 3.60 -2.64 -1.77
N ILE A 16 4.33 -3.75 -1.88
CA ILE A 16 5.29 -3.98 -2.96
C ILE A 16 4.62 -4.88 -3.99
N HIS A 17 4.34 -4.33 -5.17
CA HIS A 17 3.85 -5.09 -6.30
C HIS A 17 5.04 -5.61 -7.11
N VAL A 18 5.27 -6.91 -7.04
CA VAL A 18 6.27 -7.62 -7.84
C VAL A 18 5.59 -8.22 -9.07
N GLY A 19 6.19 -8.06 -10.25
CA GLY A 19 5.67 -8.67 -11.48
C GLY A 19 4.76 -7.77 -12.31
N GLY A 20 4.93 -6.44 -12.22
CA GLY A 20 4.38 -5.50 -13.22
C GLY A 20 4.93 -5.78 -14.63
N PRO A 21 4.57 -4.97 -15.65
CA PRO A 21 4.95 -5.22 -17.05
C PRO A 21 6.47 -5.32 -17.30
N GLY A 22 7.28 -5.00 -16.28
CA GLY A 22 8.72 -5.08 -16.35
C GLY A 22 9.28 -4.03 -17.30
N TYR A 23 10.57 -4.11 -17.56
CA TYR A 23 11.19 -3.36 -18.63
C TYR A 23 12.20 -4.24 -19.35
N TYR A 24 12.32 -4.03 -20.66
CA TYR A 24 13.35 -4.70 -21.44
C TYR A 24 14.70 -4.04 -21.14
N SER A 25 15.68 -4.83 -20.69
CA SER A 25 17.04 -4.36 -20.51
C SER A 25 17.92 -4.86 -21.65
N ALA A 26 18.36 -3.94 -22.50
CA ALA A 26 19.28 -4.25 -23.60
C ALA A 26 20.63 -4.80 -23.10
N SER A 27 21.06 -4.42 -21.89
CA SER A 27 22.31 -4.90 -21.29
C SER A 27 22.28 -6.38 -20.91
N PHE A 28 21.11 -6.90 -20.54
CA PHE A 28 20.93 -8.31 -20.17
C PHE A 28 20.23 -9.14 -21.25
N GLY A 29 19.63 -8.48 -22.24
CA GLY A 29 18.95 -9.12 -23.36
C GLY A 29 17.59 -9.73 -23.01
N ASN A 30 17.02 -9.42 -21.84
CA ASN A 30 15.75 -9.96 -21.36
C ASN A 30 14.87 -8.89 -20.69
N TYR A 31 13.60 -9.23 -20.47
CA TYR A 31 12.70 -8.46 -19.62
C TYR A 31 13.04 -8.71 -18.16
N LEU A 32 13.29 -7.62 -17.43
CA LEU A 32 13.48 -7.65 -15.99
C LEU A 32 12.16 -7.33 -15.29
N PRO A 33 11.84 -8.03 -14.19
CA PRO A 33 10.65 -7.71 -13.41
C PRO A 33 10.79 -6.30 -12.84
N SER A 34 9.71 -5.54 -12.88
CA SER A 34 9.61 -4.26 -12.20
C SER A 34 8.95 -4.46 -10.84
N GLU A 35 9.55 -3.90 -9.80
CA GLU A 35 8.91 -3.73 -8.50
C GLU A 35 8.33 -2.32 -8.45
N ARG A 36 7.09 -2.20 -7.98
CA ARG A 36 6.46 -0.91 -7.73
C ARG A 36 5.96 -0.87 -6.30
N VAL A 37 6.44 0.12 -5.56
CA VAL A 37 5.89 0.46 -4.25
C VAL A 37 4.63 1.29 -4.49
N ALA A 38 3.53 0.91 -3.86
CA ALA A 38 2.29 1.66 -3.82
C ALA A 38 1.87 1.87 -2.36
N GLU A 39 1.24 3.00 -2.08
CA GLU A 39 0.62 3.26 -0.79
C GLU A 39 -0.49 2.23 -0.54
N CYS A 40 -0.60 1.74 0.70
CA CYS A 40 -1.67 0.82 1.08
C CYS A 40 -3.01 1.54 0.96
N PRO A 41 -3.96 1.06 0.13
CA PRO A 41 -5.25 1.70 -0.06
C PRO A 41 -6.13 1.71 1.21
N VAL A 42 -5.85 0.84 2.18
CA VAL A 42 -6.64 0.71 3.42
C VAL A 42 -6.22 1.71 4.48
N CYS A 43 -4.92 1.80 4.78
CA CYS A 43 -4.40 2.73 5.78
C CYS A 43 -3.82 4.02 5.17
N LEU A 44 -3.83 4.16 3.84
CA LEU A 44 -3.35 5.35 3.12
C LEU A 44 -1.92 5.77 3.51
N GLY A 45 -1.02 4.78 3.72
CA GLY A 45 0.37 5.06 4.07
C GLY A 45 0.68 5.18 5.55
N THR A 46 -0.32 5.12 6.45
CA THR A 46 -0.09 5.29 7.90
C THR A 46 0.38 4.03 8.60
N GLY A 47 0.08 2.85 8.06
CA GLY A 47 0.41 1.54 8.66
C GLY A 47 -0.57 1.09 9.75
N GLY A 48 -1.40 1.98 10.29
CA GLY A 48 -2.45 1.67 11.25
C GLY A 48 -3.83 2.00 10.70
N VAL A 49 -4.85 1.23 11.06
CA VAL A 49 -6.25 1.63 10.87
C VAL A 49 -6.76 2.13 12.21
N ASP A 50 -7.15 3.41 12.25
CA ASP A 50 -7.82 3.96 13.43
C ASP A 50 -9.30 3.59 13.32
N HIS A 51 -9.80 2.80 14.28
CA HIS A 51 -11.19 2.37 14.29
C HIS A 51 -12.17 3.47 14.74
N ASP A 52 -11.68 4.69 15.01
CA ASP A 52 -12.45 5.82 15.54
C ASP A 52 -12.71 6.94 14.50
N GLU A 53 -12.75 6.64 13.19
CA GLU A 53 -13.33 7.57 12.22
C GLU A 53 -14.84 7.32 12.05
N THR A 54 -15.60 7.45 13.14
CA THR A 54 -16.99 7.91 13.00
C THR A 54 -16.94 9.32 12.43
N PHE A 55 -17.13 9.43 11.12
CA PHE A 55 -17.57 10.67 10.51
C PHE A 55 -18.97 10.97 11.08
N GLU A 56 -19.02 11.65 12.22
CA GLU A 56 -20.17 12.47 12.59
C GLU A 56 -20.24 13.59 11.54
N GLU A 57 -20.83 13.26 10.38
CA GLU A 57 -21.36 14.26 9.47
C GLU A 57 -22.40 15.03 10.27
N GLU A 58 -22.03 16.24 10.70
CA GLU A 58 -22.98 17.25 11.15
C GLU A 58 -24.04 17.42 10.05
N ALA A 59 -25.19 16.76 10.21
CA ALA A 59 -26.32 16.94 9.33
C ALA A 59 -27.65 16.89 10.10
N ALA A 60 -28.14 18.11 10.37
CA ALA A 60 -29.51 18.56 10.64
C ALA A 60 -30.04 18.56 12.08
#